data_AF-E0M2A0-F1
#
_entry.id   AF-E0M2A0-F1
#
_cell.length_a   1.000
_cell.length_b   1.000
_cell.length_c   1.000
_cell.angle_alpha   90.00
_cell.angle_beta   90.00
_cell.angle_gamma   90.00
#
_symmetry.space_group_name_H-M   'P 1'
#
loop_
_entity.id
_entity.type
_entity.pdbx_description
1 polymer ?
#
loop_
_entity_poly.entity_id
_entity_poly.type
_entity_poly.pdbx_seq_one_letter_code
_entity_poly.pdbx_strand_id
1 'polypeptide(L)'
;MGKVSAADYQRAAEIIGCSVYAVQAVATVESNGDGMLPDGRPKILFERHVMYQRYKAAAGQAQADIAALKWPGVVNSKPGGYSTGPGEHDRLGLAAAINRNCALESCSWGAFQIMGYHWKTLGYPSLQDFVNSMYQGESAQLDAFIRFIMADQTLVSALRDKNWAKFARRYNGPAYSKNRYDEKMAAAYARLAAA
;
A
#
# COMPACT_ATOMS: atom_id res chain seq x y z
N MET A 1 -15.27 12.47 -1.69
CA MET A 1 -14.09 11.80 -2.29
C MET A 1 -14.46 10.42 -2.76
N GLY A 2 -13.93 9.99 -3.90
CA GLY A 2 -14.43 8.83 -4.65
C GLY A 2 -14.27 7.52 -3.88
N LYS A 3 -15.39 6.96 -3.42
CA LYS A 3 -15.50 5.56 -3.00
C LYS A 3 -15.37 4.66 -4.23
N VAL A 4 -14.84 3.46 -4.04
CA VAL A 4 -14.70 2.50 -5.13
C VAL A 4 -16.07 2.13 -5.70
N SER A 5 -16.26 2.30 -7.00
CA SER A 5 -17.51 1.97 -7.71
C SER A 5 -17.47 0.59 -8.35
N ALA A 6 -18.63 0.07 -8.76
CA ALA A 6 -18.70 -1.16 -9.55
C ALA A 6 -17.92 -1.05 -10.86
N ALA A 7 -17.92 0.13 -11.50
CA ALA A 7 -17.17 0.38 -12.72
C ALA A 7 -15.65 0.36 -12.49
N ASP A 8 -15.17 0.78 -11.32
CA ASP A 8 -13.75 0.69 -10.97
C ASP A 8 -13.30 -0.78 -10.84
N TYR A 9 -14.12 -1.62 -10.20
CA TYR A 9 -13.85 -3.06 -10.13
C TYR A 9 -13.89 -3.73 -11.50
N GLN A 10 -14.85 -3.36 -12.35
CA GLN A 10 -14.95 -3.91 -13.70
C GLN A 10 -13.69 -3.57 -14.53
N ARG A 11 -13.25 -2.31 -14.50
CA ARG A 11 -12.02 -1.87 -15.17
C ARG A 11 -10.80 -2.61 -14.65
N ALA A 12 -10.69 -2.77 -13.32
CA ALA A 12 -9.60 -3.52 -12.70
C ALA A 12 -9.58 -4.99 -13.15
N ALA A 13 -10.76 -5.61 -13.27
CA ALA A 13 -10.92 -6.99 -13.73
C ALA A 13 -10.49 -7.15 -15.19
N GLU A 14 -10.84 -6.19 -16.05
CA GLU A 14 -10.43 -6.15 -17.46
C GLU A 14 -8.90 -6.01 -17.60
N ILE A 15 -8.28 -5.10 -16.83
CA ILE A 15 -6.82 -4.92 -16.81
C ILE A 15 -6.11 -6.21 -16.41
N ILE A 16 -6.59 -6.87 -15.34
CA ILE A 16 -5.99 -8.12 -14.87
C ILE A 16 -6.36 -9.29 -15.79
N GLY A 17 -7.48 -9.21 -16.51
CA GLY A 17 -8.04 -10.34 -17.28
C GLY A 17 -8.57 -11.44 -16.37
N CYS A 18 -9.32 -11.08 -15.33
CA CYS A 18 -9.90 -12.03 -14.37
C CYS A 18 -11.37 -11.69 -14.07
N SER A 19 -12.00 -12.48 -13.18
CA SER A 19 -13.37 -12.21 -12.73
C SER A 19 -13.44 -10.93 -11.88
N VAL A 20 -14.45 -10.08 -12.12
CA VAL A 20 -14.71 -8.90 -11.29
C VAL A 20 -14.89 -9.25 -9.81
N TYR A 21 -15.52 -10.38 -9.51
CA TYR A 21 -15.68 -10.88 -8.16
C TYR A 21 -14.36 -11.29 -7.52
N ALA A 22 -13.35 -11.70 -8.30
CA ALA A 22 -12.01 -12.00 -7.78
C ALA A 22 -11.30 -10.72 -7.33
N VAL A 23 -11.39 -9.65 -8.12
CA VAL A 23 -10.87 -8.33 -7.74
C VAL A 23 -11.58 -7.81 -6.49
N GLN A 24 -12.91 -7.87 -6.45
CA GLN A 24 -13.70 -7.45 -5.30
C GLN A 24 -13.37 -8.27 -4.05
N ALA A 25 -13.18 -9.59 -4.18
CA ALA A 25 -12.82 -10.47 -3.07
C ALA A 25 -11.48 -10.07 -2.45
N VAL A 26 -10.42 -9.93 -3.25
CA VAL A 26 -9.11 -9.51 -2.70
C VAL A 26 -9.15 -8.07 -2.20
N ALA A 27 -9.84 -7.16 -2.89
CA ALA A 27 -9.92 -5.78 -2.45
C ALA A 27 -10.65 -5.65 -1.10
N THR A 28 -11.68 -6.47 -0.87
CA THR A 28 -12.41 -6.51 0.40
C THR A 28 -11.54 -7.05 1.54
N VAL A 29 -10.72 -8.06 1.27
CA VAL A 29 -9.90 -8.73 2.29
C VAL A 29 -8.61 -7.96 2.59
N GLU A 30 -8.01 -7.34 1.58
CA GLU A 30 -6.72 -6.64 1.68
C GLU A 30 -6.86 -5.15 2.01
N SER A 31 -8.08 -4.61 1.92
CA SER A 31 -8.32 -3.23 2.35
C SER A 31 -8.33 -3.12 3.88
N ASN A 32 -7.62 -2.12 4.40
CA ASN A 32 -7.68 -1.70 5.81
C ASN A 32 -8.88 -0.78 6.10
N GLY A 33 -10.02 -1.03 5.44
CA GLY A 33 -11.24 -0.23 5.53
C GLY A 33 -11.13 1.10 4.76
N ASP A 34 -11.50 2.21 5.39
CA ASP A 34 -11.48 3.51 4.73
C ASP A 34 -10.07 3.92 4.33
N GLY A 35 -9.90 4.30 3.06
CA GLY A 35 -8.63 4.75 2.51
C GLY A 35 -8.29 6.21 2.81
N MET A 36 -9.26 6.97 3.33
CA MET A 36 -9.13 8.37 3.70
C MET A 36 -9.43 8.57 5.19
N LEU A 37 -8.77 9.54 5.80
CA LEU A 37 -9.09 10.06 7.11
C LEU A 37 -10.28 11.04 7.03
N PRO A 38 -10.98 11.32 8.15
CA PRO A 38 -12.08 12.28 8.17
C PRO A 38 -11.71 13.70 7.71
N ASP A 39 -10.43 14.07 7.82
CA ASP A 39 -9.89 15.37 7.39
C ASP A 39 -9.54 15.43 5.89
N GLY A 40 -9.85 14.36 5.13
CA GLY A 40 -9.62 14.30 3.69
C GLY A 40 -8.21 13.89 3.27
N ARG A 41 -7.28 13.62 4.20
CA ARG A 41 -5.97 13.05 3.86
C ARG A 41 -6.06 11.54 3.66
N PRO A 42 -5.20 10.92 2.84
CA PRO A 42 -5.15 9.46 2.75
C PRO A 42 -4.72 8.88 4.09
N LYS A 43 -5.26 7.71 4.43
CA LYS A 43 -4.72 6.90 5.53
C LYS A 43 -3.30 6.49 5.17
N ILE A 44 -2.37 6.67 6.11
CA ILE A 44 -0.96 6.31 5.90
C ILE A 44 -0.37 5.57 7.10
N LEU A 45 0.73 4.86 6.87
CA LEU A 45 1.64 4.41 7.92
C LEU A 45 3.07 4.74 7.50
N PHE A 46 3.77 5.49 8.35
CA PHE A 46 5.14 5.91 8.14
C PHE A 46 6.13 4.94 8.80
N GLU A 47 7.05 4.41 7.98
CA GLU A 47 8.02 3.41 8.39
C GLU A 47 9.40 4.03 8.63
N ARG A 48 9.70 4.40 9.88
CA ARG A 48 10.99 5.02 10.28
C ARG A 48 12.23 4.21 9.89
N HIS A 49 12.07 2.89 9.75
CA HIS A 49 13.13 1.98 9.33
C HIS A 49 13.35 1.97 7.83
N VAL A 50 12.30 2.14 7.05
CA VAL A 50 12.42 2.39 5.60
C VAL A 50 13.03 3.77 5.39
N MET A 51 12.65 4.78 6.18
CA MET A 51 13.26 6.12 6.12
C MET A 51 14.76 6.07 6.36
N TYR A 52 15.21 5.36 7.38
CA TYR A 52 16.63 5.14 7.62
C TYR A 52 17.33 4.47 6.43
N GLN A 53 16.76 3.40 5.87
CA GLN A 53 17.33 2.71 4.70
C GLN A 53 17.43 3.62 3.47
N ARG A 54 16.37 4.36 3.16
CA ARG A 54 16.29 5.28 2.01
C ARG A 54 17.26 6.45 2.19
N TYR A 55 17.28 7.05 3.37
CA TYR A 55 18.17 8.17 3.66
C TYR A 55 19.64 7.74 3.68
N LYS A 56 19.95 6.54 4.19
CA LYS A 56 21.28 5.92 4.07
C LYS A 56 21.69 5.76 2.61
N ALA A 57 20.80 5.31 1.73
CA ALA A 57 21.09 5.16 0.31
C ALA A 57 21.30 6.51 -0.39
N ALA A 58 20.61 7.57 0.04
CA ALA A 58 20.68 8.90 -0.57
C ALA A 58 21.83 9.77 -0.04
N ALA A 59 22.15 9.69 1.25
CA ALA A 59 23.08 10.60 1.94
C ALA A 59 24.28 9.89 2.61
N GLY A 60 24.32 8.55 2.58
CA GLY A 60 25.36 7.74 3.19
C GLY A 60 25.09 7.33 4.64
N GLN A 61 25.82 6.31 5.10
CA GLN A 61 25.67 5.70 6.43
C GLN A 61 25.84 6.73 7.56
N ALA A 62 26.90 7.53 7.53
CA ALA A 62 27.21 8.49 8.60
C ALA A 62 26.08 9.51 8.81
N GLN A 63 25.50 10.04 7.73
CA GLN A 63 24.37 10.97 7.82
C GLN A 63 23.11 10.29 8.34
N ALA A 64 22.85 9.05 7.95
CA ALA A 64 21.71 8.29 8.45
C ALA A 64 21.84 7.98 9.95
N ASP A 65 23.04 7.66 10.44
CA ASP A 65 23.30 7.43 11.86
C ASP A 65 23.12 8.71 12.69
N ILE A 66 23.65 9.84 12.20
CA ILE A 66 23.44 11.16 12.84
C ILE A 66 21.94 11.49 12.89
N ALA A 67 21.22 11.29 11.78
CA ALA A 67 19.78 11.53 11.73
C ALA A 67 18.99 10.60 12.66
N ALA A 68 19.41 9.33 12.80
CA ALA A 68 18.79 8.38 13.72
C ALA A 68 18.98 8.76 15.19
N LEU A 69 20.13 9.34 15.55
CA LEU A 69 20.37 9.88 16.88
C LEU A 69 19.57 11.17 17.15
N LYS A 70 19.49 12.06 16.16
CA LYS A 70 18.81 13.36 16.28
C LYS A 70 17.28 13.26 16.24
N TRP A 71 16.76 12.33 15.45
CA TRP A 71 15.32 12.18 15.20
C TRP A 71 14.85 10.71 15.28
N PRO A 72 15.03 10.02 16.43
CA PRO A 72 14.79 8.58 16.56
C PRO A 72 13.33 8.14 16.36
N GLY A 73 12.38 9.08 16.42
CA GLY A 73 10.96 8.84 16.14
C GLY A 73 10.64 8.64 14.65
N VAL A 74 11.46 9.21 13.76
CA VAL A 74 11.23 9.22 12.31
C VAL A 74 12.38 8.65 11.48
N VAL A 75 13.56 8.49 12.08
CA VAL A 75 14.70 7.77 11.48
C VAL A 75 15.22 6.77 12.50
N ASN A 76 15.14 5.47 12.21
CA ASN A 76 15.65 4.43 13.11
C ASN A 76 15.88 3.13 12.35
N SER A 77 16.94 2.38 12.61
CA SER A 77 17.15 1.07 11.95
C SER A 77 16.10 0.02 12.34
N LYS A 78 15.39 0.20 13.47
CA LYS A 78 14.33 -0.68 13.95
C LYS A 78 12.93 -0.16 13.59
N PRO A 79 11.97 -1.04 13.24
CA PRO A 79 10.58 -0.66 12.98
C PRO A 79 9.91 -0.10 14.25
N GLY A 80 8.71 0.48 14.11
CA GLY A 80 7.93 1.03 15.23
C GLY A 80 7.90 2.55 15.30
N GLY A 81 7.57 3.05 16.49
CA GLY A 81 7.32 4.48 16.72
C GLY A 81 6.01 4.96 16.09
N TYR A 82 5.10 4.03 15.78
CA TYR A 82 3.81 4.30 15.15
C TYR A 82 2.93 5.18 16.04
N SER A 83 2.18 6.05 15.38
CA SER A 83 1.08 6.86 15.88
C SER A 83 -0.23 6.36 15.27
N THR A 84 -1.32 7.10 15.44
CA THR A 84 -2.65 6.73 14.95
C THR A 84 -3.26 7.84 14.09
N GLY A 85 -3.85 7.46 12.95
CA GLY A 85 -4.62 8.36 12.10
C GLY A 85 -3.85 9.63 11.69
N PRO A 86 -4.35 10.83 11.97
CA PRO A 86 -3.67 12.11 11.70
C PRO A 86 -2.21 12.17 12.18
N GLY A 87 -1.88 11.53 13.30
CA GLY A 87 -0.53 11.60 13.87
C GLY A 87 0.56 10.96 13.00
N GLU A 88 0.20 10.06 12.07
CA GLU A 88 1.16 9.53 11.09
C GLU A 88 1.56 10.58 10.05
N HIS A 89 0.68 11.53 9.74
CA HIS A 89 1.02 12.65 8.86
C HIS A 89 1.95 13.65 9.54
N ASP A 90 1.86 13.82 10.85
CA ASP A 90 2.80 14.66 11.61
C ASP A 90 4.21 14.04 11.57
N ARG A 91 4.30 12.72 11.74
CA ARG A 91 5.57 11.97 11.59
C ARG A 91 6.13 12.10 10.17
N LEU A 92 5.28 11.96 9.16
CA LEU A 92 5.67 12.17 7.77
C LEU A 92 6.19 13.59 7.53
N GLY A 93 5.54 14.61 8.10
CA GLY A 93 5.97 16.01 8.01
C GLY A 93 7.35 16.23 8.62
N LEU A 94 7.60 15.68 9.82
CA LEU A 94 8.92 15.72 10.46
C LEU A 94 10.00 15.03 9.61
N ALA A 95 9.70 13.86 9.04
CA ALA A 95 10.63 13.15 8.16
C ALA A 95 10.90 13.91 6.86
N ALA A 96 9.87 14.54 6.28
CA ALA A 96 9.97 15.29 5.04
C ALA A 96 10.85 16.55 5.17
N ALA A 97 10.93 17.13 6.37
CA ALA A 97 11.86 18.21 6.69
C ALA A 97 13.34 17.76 6.67
N ILE A 98 13.62 16.45 6.86
CA ILE A 98 14.97 15.87 6.75
C ILE A 98 15.28 15.55 5.28
N ASN A 99 14.42 14.77 4.64
CA ASN A 99 14.50 14.47 3.22
C ASN A 99 13.12 14.07 2.69
N ARG A 100 12.52 14.94 1.88
CA ARG A 100 11.16 14.78 1.36
C ARG A 100 10.94 13.48 0.58
N ASN A 101 11.84 13.16 -0.35
CA ASN A 101 11.66 11.98 -1.19
C ASN A 101 11.80 10.69 -0.38
N CYS A 102 12.81 10.60 0.48
CA CYS A 102 12.97 9.45 1.37
C CYS A 102 11.75 9.28 2.27
N ALA A 103 11.20 10.37 2.81
CA ALA A 103 10.04 10.32 3.69
C ALA A 103 8.78 9.80 2.98
N LEU A 104 8.44 10.34 1.81
CA LEU A 104 7.27 9.91 1.04
C LEU A 104 7.41 8.48 0.51
N GLU A 105 8.62 8.07 0.12
CA GLU A 105 8.91 6.69 -0.27
C GLU A 105 8.79 5.69 0.89
N SER A 106 9.00 6.16 2.12
CA SER A 106 8.97 5.36 3.36
C SER A 106 7.60 5.27 4.00
N CYS A 107 6.56 5.65 3.27
CA CYS A 107 5.20 5.71 3.75
C CYS A 107 4.32 4.77 2.92
N SER A 108 3.45 3.99 3.55
CA SER A 108 2.37 3.27 2.87
C SER A 108 1.12 4.15 2.78
N TRP A 109 0.39 4.04 1.67
CA TRP A 109 -0.70 4.97 1.35
C TRP A 109 -2.01 4.25 1.05
N GLY A 110 -3.10 4.84 1.54
CA GLY A 110 -4.47 4.49 1.20
C GLY A 110 -4.96 3.17 1.78
N ALA A 111 -6.11 2.72 1.28
CA ALA A 111 -6.81 1.52 1.73
C ALA A 111 -5.94 0.25 1.67
N PHE A 112 -5.10 0.15 0.64
CA PHE A 112 -4.26 -1.03 0.35
C PHE A 112 -2.81 -0.89 0.84
N GLN A 113 -2.49 0.20 1.55
CA GLN A 113 -1.18 0.44 2.15
C GLN A 113 0.01 0.22 1.18
N ILE A 114 -0.12 0.72 -0.06
CA ILE A 114 0.95 0.60 -1.05
C ILE A 114 2.11 1.52 -0.67
N MET A 115 3.31 0.96 -0.55
CA MET A 115 4.52 1.71 -0.18
C MET A 115 4.92 2.70 -1.27
N GLY A 116 5.24 3.93 -0.87
CA GLY A 116 5.60 5.02 -1.78
C GLY A 116 6.81 4.73 -2.63
N TYR A 117 7.77 3.95 -2.14
CA TYR A 117 8.94 3.56 -2.93
C TYR A 117 8.62 2.71 -4.17
N HIS A 118 7.38 2.21 -4.31
CA HIS A 118 6.96 1.50 -5.51
C HIS A 118 6.56 2.41 -6.66
N TRP A 119 6.44 3.73 -6.47
CA TRP A 119 5.91 4.67 -7.48
C TRP A 119 6.46 4.42 -8.89
N LYS A 120 7.78 4.22 -9.02
CA LYS A 120 8.45 3.98 -10.30
C LYS A 120 8.10 2.61 -10.90
N THR A 121 8.13 1.55 -10.09
CA THR A 121 7.73 0.19 -10.51
C THR A 121 6.27 0.14 -10.95
N LEU A 122 5.41 0.96 -10.34
CA LEU A 122 3.99 1.06 -10.67
C LEU A 122 3.70 2.01 -11.85
N GLY A 123 4.75 2.54 -12.49
CA GLY A 123 4.63 3.37 -13.68
C GLY A 123 4.05 4.76 -13.43
N TYR A 124 4.14 5.29 -12.20
CA TYR A 124 3.84 6.70 -11.97
C TYR A 124 4.97 7.57 -12.54
N PRO A 125 4.66 8.73 -13.16
CA PRO A 125 5.70 9.60 -13.75
C PRO A 125 6.67 10.16 -12.71
N SER A 126 6.17 10.42 -11.50
CA SER A 126 6.96 10.87 -10.35
C SER A 126 6.40 10.36 -9.03
N LEU A 127 7.20 10.44 -7.97
CA LEU A 127 6.74 10.23 -6.60
C LEU A 127 5.61 11.21 -6.22
N GLN A 128 5.64 12.44 -6.73
CA GLN A 128 4.58 13.41 -6.48
C GLN A 128 3.26 12.98 -7.13
N ASP A 129 3.29 12.44 -8.34
CA ASP A 129 2.09 11.95 -9.03
C ASP A 129 1.47 10.75 -8.32
N PHE A 130 2.31 9.85 -7.79
CA PHE A 130 1.85 8.77 -6.94
C PHE A 130 1.13 9.32 -5.70
N VAL A 131 1.76 10.24 -4.95
CA VAL A 131 1.13 10.83 -3.75
C VAL A 131 -0.16 11.57 -4.10
N ASN A 132 -0.16 12.40 -5.16
CA ASN A 132 -1.35 13.10 -5.63
C ASN A 132 -2.50 12.13 -5.96
N SER A 133 -2.19 11.01 -6.61
CA SER A 133 -3.18 9.96 -6.88
C SER A 133 -3.80 9.40 -5.60
N MET A 134 -3.01 9.19 -4.54
CA MET A 134 -3.52 8.68 -3.26
C MET A 134 -4.51 9.64 -2.57
N TYR A 135 -4.42 10.95 -2.84
CA TYR A 135 -5.34 11.98 -2.36
C TYR A 135 -6.66 12.05 -3.17
N GLN A 136 -6.74 11.48 -4.37
CA GLN A 136 -7.95 11.55 -5.20
C GLN A 136 -9.10 10.69 -4.65
N GLY A 137 -8.79 9.71 -3.80
CA GLY A 137 -9.77 8.86 -3.13
C GLY A 137 -9.52 7.38 -3.35
N GLU A 138 -10.43 6.55 -2.85
CA GLU A 138 -10.27 5.10 -2.81
C GLU A 138 -10.25 4.46 -4.21
N SER A 139 -10.94 5.02 -5.21
CA SER A 139 -10.82 4.54 -6.59
C SER A 139 -9.39 4.65 -7.15
N ALA A 140 -8.68 5.72 -6.84
CA ALA A 140 -7.28 5.90 -7.25
C ALA A 140 -6.32 5.03 -6.41
N GLN A 141 -6.67 4.77 -5.15
CA GLN A 141 -5.93 3.82 -4.31
C GLN A 141 -6.12 2.37 -4.79
N LEU A 142 -7.31 2.02 -5.28
CA LEU A 142 -7.54 0.75 -5.98
C LEU A 142 -6.64 0.67 -7.21
N ASP A 143 -6.56 1.72 -8.03
CA ASP A 143 -5.67 1.74 -9.20
C ASP A 143 -4.21 1.44 -8.83
N ALA A 144 -3.68 2.02 -7.74
CA ALA A 144 -2.34 1.68 -7.25
C ALA A 144 -2.19 0.21 -6.84
N PHE A 145 -3.22 -0.36 -6.20
CA PHE A 145 -3.25 -1.78 -5.84
C PHE A 145 -3.28 -2.68 -7.09
N ILE A 146 -4.05 -2.33 -8.11
CA ILE A 146 -4.08 -3.06 -9.38
C ILE A 146 -2.74 -2.97 -10.11
N ARG A 147 -2.12 -1.79 -10.17
CA ARG A 147 -0.75 -1.64 -10.71
C ARG A 147 0.25 -2.52 -9.96
N PHE A 148 0.11 -2.60 -8.63
CA PHE A 148 0.98 -3.44 -7.80
C PHE A 148 0.81 -4.93 -8.12
N ILE A 149 -0.43 -5.39 -8.27
CA ILE A 149 -0.73 -6.74 -8.74
C ILE A 149 -0.12 -6.98 -10.13
N MET A 150 -0.32 -6.05 -11.07
CA MET A 150 0.16 -6.18 -12.45
C MET A 150 1.68 -6.19 -12.57
N ALA A 151 2.38 -5.57 -11.62
CA ALA A 151 3.84 -5.63 -11.52
C ALA A 151 4.37 -7.01 -11.07
N ASP A 152 3.50 -7.93 -10.65
CA ASP A 152 3.86 -9.28 -10.20
C ASP A 152 3.04 -10.38 -10.90
N GLN A 153 3.68 -11.09 -11.82
CA GLN A 153 3.04 -12.18 -12.59
C GLN A 153 2.53 -13.34 -11.71
N THR A 154 3.09 -13.52 -10.51
CA THR A 154 2.60 -14.52 -9.55
C THR A 154 1.24 -14.10 -8.99
N LEU A 155 1.06 -12.82 -8.68
CA LEU A 155 -0.23 -12.27 -8.21
C LEU A 155 -1.27 -12.29 -9.34
N VAL A 156 -0.88 -11.87 -10.55
CA VAL A 156 -1.77 -11.90 -11.74
C VAL A 156 -2.27 -13.32 -12.01
N SER A 157 -1.37 -14.30 -12.14
CA SER A 157 -1.77 -15.69 -12.38
C SER A 157 -2.62 -16.25 -11.24
N ALA A 158 -2.26 -15.98 -9.98
CA ALA A 158 -3.05 -16.43 -8.84
C ALA A 158 -4.49 -15.88 -8.85
N LEU A 159 -4.69 -14.62 -9.23
CA LEU A 159 -6.04 -14.03 -9.35
C LEU A 159 -6.84 -14.62 -10.51
N ARG A 160 -6.22 -14.79 -11.67
CA ARG A 160 -6.86 -15.42 -12.85
C ARG A 160 -7.33 -16.83 -12.54
N ASP A 161 -6.47 -17.60 -11.89
CA ASP A 161 -6.73 -19.00 -11.53
C ASP A 161 -7.53 -19.14 -10.23
N LYS A 162 -7.87 -18.03 -9.56
CA LYS A 162 -8.55 -18.00 -8.25
C LYS A 162 -7.79 -18.82 -7.18
N ASN A 163 -6.48 -18.86 -7.28
CA ASN A 163 -5.61 -19.53 -6.33
C ASN A 163 -5.32 -18.60 -5.13
N TRP A 164 -6.26 -18.57 -4.19
CA TRP A 164 -6.24 -17.68 -3.02
C TRP A 164 -5.03 -17.90 -2.12
N ALA A 165 -4.61 -19.15 -1.92
CA ALA A 165 -3.42 -19.49 -1.14
C ALA A 165 -2.14 -18.93 -1.80
N LYS A 166 -2.00 -19.09 -3.12
CA LYS A 166 -0.86 -18.52 -3.87
C LYS A 166 -0.85 -17.00 -3.81
N PHE A 167 -2.02 -16.37 -3.99
CA PHE A 167 -2.16 -14.91 -3.90
C PHE A 167 -1.78 -14.42 -2.50
N ALA A 168 -2.43 -14.96 -1.47
CA ALA A 168 -2.24 -14.54 -0.09
C ALA A 168 -0.80 -14.77 0.39
N ARG A 169 -0.17 -15.90 0.03
CA ARG A 169 1.24 -16.16 0.34
C ARG A 169 2.17 -15.14 -0.30
N ARG A 170 1.88 -14.73 -1.54
CA ARG A 170 2.73 -13.79 -2.27
C ARG A 170 2.56 -12.35 -1.78
N TYR A 171 1.32 -11.95 -1.45
CA TYR A 171 0.97 -10.61 -1.01
C TYR A 171 1.27 -10.39 0.49
N ASN A 172 0.78 -11.27 1.36
CA ASN A 172 0.92 -11.16 2.83
C ASN A 172 2.15 -11.88 3.39
N GLY A 173 2.86 -12.66 2.56
CA GLY A 173 4.03 -13.42 2.95
C GLY A 173 3.74 -14.84 3.46
N PRO A 174 4.78 -15.62 3.80
CA PRO A 174 4.66 -17.05 4.11
C PRO A 174 3.74 -17.38 5.29
N ALA A 175 3.52 -16.44 6.20
CA ALA A 175 2.69 -16.61 7.39
C ALA A 175 1.21 -16.24 7.17
N TYR A 176 0.77 -15.98 5.93
CA TYR A 176 -0.59 -15.54 5.60
C TYR A 176 -1.70 -16.41 6.21
N SER A 177 -1.49 -17.73 6.30
CA SER A 177 -2.49 -18.67 6.81
C SER A 177 -2.83 -18.45 8.28
N LYS A 178 -1.92 -17.87 9.08
CA LYS A 178 -2.21 -17.50 10.48
C LYS A 178 -3.39 -16.54 10.60
N ASN A 179 -3.57 -15.68 9.60
CA ASN A 179 -4.65 -14.70 9.53
C ASN A 179 -5.78 -15.14 8.57
N ARG A 180 -5.70 -16.37 8.04
CA ARG A 180 -6.70 -17.00 7.16
C ARG A 180 -7.03 -16.15 5.92
N TYR A 181 -6.04 -15.47 5.35
CA TYR A 181 -6.23 -14.56 4.20
C TYR A 181 -6.85 -15.26 2.99
N ASP A 182 -6.36 -16.45 2.66
CA ASP A 182 -6.86 -17.30 1.59
C ASP A 182 -8.31 -17.72 1.78
N GLU A 183 -8.65 -18.22 2.98
CA GLU A 183 -10.02 -18.64 3.29
C GLU A 183 -10.99 -17.45 3.25
N LYS A 184 -10.56 -16.28 3.74
CA LYS A 184 -11.35 -15.04 3.66
C LYS A 184 -11.60 -14.62 2.22
N MET A 185 -10.59 -14.69 1.34
CA MET A 185 -10.75 -14.39 -0.09
C MET A 185 -11.67 -15.38 -0.77
N ALA A 186 -11.51 -16.68 -0.49
CA ALA A 186 -12.36 -17.73 -1.05
C ALA A 186 -13.83 -17.53 -0.65
N ALA A 187 -14.09 -17.27 0.63
CA ALA A 187 -15.43 -17.01 1.15
C ALA A 187 -16.04 -15.73 0.57
N ALA A 188 -15.24 -14.65 0.46
CA ALA A 188 -15.67 -13.40 -0.16
C ALA A 188 -16.05 -13.60 -1.63
N TYR A 189 -15.23 -14.33 -2.39
CA TYR A 189 -15.50 -14.65 -3.79
C TYR A 189 -16.79 -15.45 -3.94
N ALA A 190 -16.96 -16.52 -3.16
CA ALA A 190 -18.15 -17.38 -3.23
C ALA A 190 -19.44 -16.60 -2.95
N ARG A 191 -19.42 -15.70 -1.95
CA ARG A 191 -20.55 -14.82 -1.63
C ARG A 191 -20.89 -13.86 -2.78
N LEU A 192 -19.87 -13.26 -3.39
CA LEU A 192 -20.05 -12.27 -4.46
C LEU A 192 -20.52 -12.92 -5.77
N ALA A 193 -20.02 -14.11 -6.10
CA ALA A 193 -20.37 -14.82 -7.33
C ALA A 193 -21.75 -15.50 -7.28
N ALA A 194 -22.35 -15.63 -6.09
CA ALA A 194 -23.68 -16.19 -5.88
C ALA A 194 -24.80 -15.13 -5.78
N ALA A 195 -24.43 -13.85 -5.76
CA ALA A 195 -25.35 -12.71 -5.69
C ALA A 195 -25.74 -12.23 -7.10
#